data_AF-A0A4R4TRU9-F1
#
_entry.id   AF-A0A4R4TRU9-F1
#
_cell.length_a   1.000
_cell.length_b   1.000
_cell.length_c   1.000
_cell.angle_alpha   90.00
_cell.angle_beta   90.00
_cell.angle_gamma   90.00
#
_symmetry.space_group_name_H-M   'P 1'
#
loop_
_entity.id
_entity.type
_entity.pdbx_description
1 polymer ?
#
loop_
_entity_poly.entity_id
_entity_poly.type
_entity_poly.pdbx_seq_one_letter_code
_entity_poly.pdbx_strand_id
1 'polypeptide(L)'
;MSWAAHELESYLLHKHIRTRVSFLAILTGCLAPDMLTKLPVYGIELGNLVIRPENPWEYHRGWPGAGFTHSLLFAAVLGLLVLWIFRSREWALGLAVGTAAHVLTDIFDSVGTMLFFPFTTQQYSTGMWAYAAQAGRYGDAAAYYGSLGLVWDLFWLTLALLGFRALRARYFFEEVVPSDPAWGWFRRRLRLSDRVLLALYRAYFVYGACRVVGWTAWVHLIEGAPMDWTWGGPYWVEKATLEPTPLPELVTGTAIGLAGLATALWLLWLLLGRRLWAAAAPEPREPARLAA
;
A
#
# COMPACT_ATOMS: atom_id res chain seq x y z
N MET A 1 4.71 -1.11 10.06
CA MET A 1 4.30 -0.39 8.84
C MET A 1 5.49 -0.02 8.01
N SER A 2 5.41 -0.16 6.69
CA SER A 2 6.39 0.44 5.79
C SER A 2 6.14 1.94 5.58
N TRP A 3 7.22 2.71 5.39
CA TRP A 3 7.14 4.17 5.32
C TRP A 3 7.32 4.72 3.91
N ALA A 4 8.34 4.31 3.16
CA ALA A 4 8.57 4.80 1.79
C ALA A 4 8.39 3.73 0.70
N ALA A 5 8.37 2.43 1.06
CA ALA A 5 8.23 1.36 0.09
C ALA A 5 6.96 1.50 -0.76
N HIS A 6 5.85 1.95 -0.18
CA HIS A 6 4.56 2.08 -0.86
C HIS A 6 4.58 3.10 -2.01
N GLU A 7 5.39 4.16 -1.88
CA GLU A 7 5.62 5.12 -2.96
C GLU A 7 6.52 4.57 -4.06
N LEU A 8 7.48 3.71 -3.71
CA LEU A 8 8.52 3.22 -4.62
C LEU A 8 8.09 1.95 -5.38
N GLU A 9 7.42 1.02 -4.71
CA GLU A 9 6.96 -0.26 -5.28
C GLU A 9 5.99 -0.05 -6.43
N SER A 10 5.16 1.01 -6.37
CA SER A 10 4.17 1.38 -7.38
C SER A 10 4.76 1.50 -8.80
N TYR A 11 5.98 2.03 -8.93
CA TYR A 11 6.68 2.13 -10.23
C TYR A 11 7.04 0.77 -10.81
N LEU A 12 7.46 -0.15 -9.95
CA LEU A 12 7.87 -1.49 -10.35
C LEU A 12 6.67 -2.37 -10.61
N LEU A 13 5.62 -2.27 -9.79
CA LEU A 13 4.35 -2.96 -10.00
C LEU A 13 3.77 -2.60 -11.37
N HIS A 14 3.61 -1.32 -11.68
CA HIS A 14 3.09 -0.89 -12.99
C HIS A 14 3.96 -1.41 -14.15
N LYS A 15 5.29 -1.44 -13.97
CA LYS A 15 6.22 -1.93 -15.00
C LYS A 15 6.16 -3.43 -15.25
N HIS A 16 5.85 -4.24 -14.25
CA HIS A 16 5.86 -5.70 -14.38
C HIS A 16 4.48 -6.32 -14.64
N ILE A 17 3.40 -5.60 -14.33
CA ILE A 17 2.05 -6.06 -14.65
C ILE A 17 1.85 -6.00 -16.17
N ARG A 18 1.60 -7.15 -16.78
CA ARG A 18 1.46 -7.30 -18.24
C ARG A 18 0.11 -6.85 -18.80
N THR A 19 -0.85 -6.56 -17.92
CA THR A 19 -2.16 -6.03 -18.28
C THR A 19 -2.21 -4.53 -18.02
N ARG A 20 -3.16 -3.84 -18.65
CA ARG A 20 -3.35 -2.40 -18.41
C ARG A 20 -3.88 -2.17 -17.00
N VAL A 21 -3.13 -1.39 -16.24
CA VAL A 21 -3.45 -0.96 -14.88
C VAL A 21 -3.10 0.50 -14.73
N SER A 22 -3.89 1.24 -13.95
CA SER A 22 -3.61 2.63 -13.66
C SER A 22 -2.48 2.74 -12.63
N PHE A 23 -1.43 3.50 -12.95
CA PHE A 23 -0.36 3.81 -11.99
C PHE A 23 -0.90 4.55 -10.76
N LEU A 24 -1.76 5.55 -10.97
CA LEU A 24 -2.33 6.32 -9.86
C LEU A 24 -3.23 5.46 -8.98
N ALA A 25 -3.94 4.49 -9.56
CA ALA A 25 -4.74 3.55 -8.80
C ALA A 25 -3.88 2.59 -7.97
N ILE A 26 -2.76 2.08 -8.52
CA ILE A 26 -1.78 1.29 -7.76
C ILE A 26 -1.28 2.10 -6.57
N LEU A 27 -0.78 3.31 -6.82
CA LEU A 27 -0.26 4.19 -5.78
C LEU A 27 -1.31 4.50 -4.72
N THR A 28 -2.55 4.79 -5.13
CA THR A 28 -3.66 5.03 -4.20
C THR A 28 -3.94 3.79 -3.37
N GLY A 29 -3.92 2.60 -3.98
CA GLY A 29 -4.13 1.33 -3.27
C GLY A 29 -3.02 1.04 -2.26
N CYS A 30 -1.78 1.35 -2.63
CA CYS A 30 -0.62 1.22 -1.73
C CYS A 30 -0.70 2.15 -0.50
N LEU A 31 -1.51 3.21 -0.55
CA LEU A 31 -1.68 4.18 0.54
C LEU A 31 -3.01 4.02 1.29
N ALA A 32 -4.05 3.47 0.64
CA ALA A 32 -5.42 3.52 1.11
C ALA A 32 -5.65 2.87 2.50
N PRO A 33 -5.13 1.66 2.81
CA PRO A 33 -5.39 1.04 4.11
C PRO A 33 -4.90 1.90 5.29
N ASP A 34 -3.74 2.52 5.13
CA ASP A 34 -3.14 3.39 6.15
C ASP A 34 -3.78 4.80 6.18
N MET A 35 -4.21 5.35 5.04
CA MET A 35 -4.88 6.66 4.99
C MET A 35 -6.16 6.69 5.82
N LEU A 36 -6.84 5.55 5.95
CA LEU A 36 -8.09 5.43 6.70
C LEU A 36 -7.89 5.22 8.20
N THR A 37 -6.66 4.96 8.65
CA THR A 37 -6.40 4.42 10.00
C THR A 37 -5.26 5.14 10.75
N LYS A 38 -4.24 5.65 10.05
CA LYS A 38 -3.04 6.25 10.67
C LYS A 38 -3.32 7.44 11.59
N LEU A 39 -4.26 8.31 11.21
CA LEU A 39 -4.60 9.49 12.00
C LEU A 39 -5.12 9.10 13.40
N PRO A 40 -6.15 8.24 13.53
CA PRO A 40 -6.53 7.69 14.84
C PRO A 40 -5.40 6.95 15.55
N VAL A 41 -4.60 6.15 14.84
CA VAL A 41 -3.53 5.31 15.40
C VAL A 41 -2.45 6.12 16.12
N TYR A 42 -2.00 7.21 15.51
CA TYR A 42 -1.00 8.08 16.15
C TYR A 42 -1.60 9.02 17.20
N GLY A 43 -2.91 9.15 17.23
CA GLY A 43 -3.62 10.09 18.08
C GLY A 43 -3.88 11.42 17.37
N ILE A 44 -5.08 11.95 17.58
CA ILE A 44 -5.46 13.29 17.15
C ILE A 44 -5.57 14.15 18.42
N GLU A 45 -4.69 15.15 18.53
CA GLU A 45 -4.71 16.12 19.62
C GLU A 45 -5.34 17.43 19.13
N LEU A 46 -6.50 17.78 19.68
CA LEU A 46 -7.22 19.02 19.41
C LEU A 46 -7.43 19.78 20.73
N GLY A 47 -6.43 20.59 21.11
CA GLY A 47 -6.40 21.24 22.42
C GLY A 47 -6.27 20.19 23.53
N ASN A 48 -7.27 20.10 24.42
CA ASN A 48 -7.29 19.10 25.49
C ASN A 48 -7.95 17.78 25.08
N LEU A 49 -8.51 17.69 23.86
CA LEU A 49 -9.11 16.46 23.36
C LEU A 49 -8.02 15.60 22.71
N VAL A 50 -7.76 14.44 23.32
CA VAL A 50 -6.87 13.41 22.76
C VAL A 50 -7.73 12.25 22.30
N ILE A 51 -7.86 12.08 20.98
CA ILE A 51 -8.53 10.92 20.38
C ILE A 51 -7.45 9.93 19.99
N ARG A 52 -7.27 8.88 20.80
CA ARG A 52 -6.33 7.79 20.52
C ARG A 52 -6.91 6.47 21.02
N PRO A 53 -6.81 5.37 20.25
CA PRO A 53 -7.12 4.05 20.76
C PRO A 53 -6.16 3.66 21.89
N GLU A 54 -6.66 2.93 22.88
CA GLU A 54 -5.87 2.39 23.99
C GLU A 54 -4.75 1.47 23.46
N ASN A 55 -5.11 0.59 22.51
CA ASN A 55 -4.17 -0.27 21.78
C ASN A 55 -4.17 0.12 20.29
N PRO A 56 -3.25 0.98 19.84
CA PRO A 56 -3.21 1.43 18.45
C PRO A 56 -3.06 0.31 17.42
N TRP A 57 -2.30 -0.74 17.75
CA TRP A 57 -2.11 -1.88 16.86
C TRP A 57 -3.37 -2.75 16.72
N GLU A 58 -4.16 -2.94 17.79
CA GLU A 58 -5.45 -3.66 17.73
C GLU A 58 -6.46 -2.90 16.88
N TYR A 59 -6.56 -1.58 17.07
CA TYR A 59 -7.41 -0.75 16.23
C TYR A 59 -6.94 -0.79 14.76
N HIS A 60 -5.63 -0.67 14.51
CA HIS A 60 -5.11 -0.57 13.16
C HIS A 60 -5.20 -1.89 12.38
N ARG A 61 -4.79 -3.01 13.00
CA ARG A 61 -4.53 -4.29 12.34
C ARG A 61 -5.41 -5.42 12.83
N GLY A 62 -6.19 -5.22 13.89
CA GLY A 62 -7.03 -6.23 14.53
C GLY A 62 -8.55 -6.02 14.31
N TRP A 63 -9.32 -6.83 15.03
CA TRP A 63 -10.79 -6.81 15.06
C TRP A 63 -11.30 -6.92 16.51
N PRO A 64 -12.30 -6.13 16.96
CA PRO A 64 -13.08 -5.12 16.23
C PRO A 64 -12.34 -3.78 16.10
N GLY A 65 -11.77 -3.55 14.93
CA GLY A 65 -10.96 -2.39 14.57
C GLY A 65 -10.99 -2.18 13.06
N ALA A 66 -10.09 -1.36 12.53
CA ALA A 66 -9.94 -1.09 11.11
C ALA A 66 -9.03 -2.11 10.39
N GLY A 67 -8.59 -3.18 11.05
CA GLY A 67 -7.73 -4.20 10.46
C GLY A 67 -8.33 -4.93 9.24
N PHE A 68 -9.64 -4.87 9.04
CA PHE A 68 -10.28 -5.37 7.82
C PHE A 68 -9.78 -4.65 6.55
N THR A 69 -9.33 -3.39 6.67
CA THR A 69 -8.75 -2.63 5.55
C THR A 69 -7.42 -3.23 5.09
N HIS A 70 -6.76 -4.02 5.95
CA HIS A 70 -5.55 -4.76 5.64
C HIS A 70 -5.83 -6.23 5.32
N SER A 71 -6.77 -6.49 4.41
CA SER A 71 -7.12 -7.83 3.95
C SER A 71 -7.19 -7.92 2.42
N LEU A 72 -6.98 -9.12 1.87
CA LEU A 72 -7.09 -9.35 0.42
C LEU A 72 -8.53 -9.22 -0.08
N LEU A 73 -9.52 -9.56 0.75
CA LEU A 73 -10.92 -9.36 0.36
C LEU A 73 -11.26 -7.87 0.26
N PHE A 74 -10.74 -7.03 1.16
CA PHE A 74 -10.91 -5.59 1.06
C PHE A 74 -10.34 -5.03 -0.24
N ALA A 75 -9.15 -5.48 -0.66
CA ALA A 75 -8.58 -5.12 -1.95
C ALA A 75 -9.52 -5.47 -3.12
N ALA A 76 -10.13 -6.65 -3.11
CA ALA A 76 -11.07 -7.09 -4.14
C ALA A 76 -12.38 -6.29 -4.12
N VAL A 77 -12.96 -6.05 -2.94
CA VAL A 77 -14.20 -5.26 -2.76
C VAL A 77 -13.98 -3.82 -3.23
N LEU A 78 -12.86 -3.21 -2.86
CA LEU A 78 -12.51 -1.86 -3.27
C LEU A 78 -12.33 -1.77 -4.80
N GLY A 79 -11.69 -2.77 -5.42
CA GLY A 79 -11.60 -2.88 -6.87
C GLY A 79 -12.97 -3.02 -7.55
N LEU A 80 -13.87 -3.85 -7.02
CA LEU A 80 -15.24 -4.01 -7.53
C LEU A 80 -16.07 -2.74 -7.38
N LEU A 81 -15.92 -2.02 -6.26
CA LEU A 81 -16.58 -0.73 -6.02
C LEU A 81 -16.17 0.30 -7.08
N VAL A 82 -14.87 0.39 -7.37
CA VAL A 82 -14.36 1.26 -8.43
C VAL A 82 -14.87 0.83 -9.81
N LEU A 83 -14.88 -0.47 -10.09
CA LEU A 83 -15.41 -1.00 -11.34
C LEU A 83 -16.90 -0.67 -11.51
N TRP A 84 -17.67 -0.71 -10.42
CA TRP A 84 -19.10 -0.39 -10.43
C TRP A 84 -19.37 1.10 -10.67
N ILE A 85 -18.67 1.98 -9.93
CA ILE A 85 -18.87 3.44 -9.95
C ILE A 85 -18.26 4.05 -11.20
N PHE A 86 -16.99 3.78 -11.47
CA PHE A 86 -16.21 4.47 -12.50
C PHE A 86 -16.13 3.70 -13.82
N ARG A 87 -16.55 2.43 -13.84
CA ARG A 87 -16.51 1.58 -15.04
C ARG A 87 -15.11 1.52 -15.69
N SER A 88 -14.05 1.61 -14.87
CA SER A 88 -12.66 1.51 -15.34
C SER A 88 -12.00 0.24 -14.83
N ARG A 89 -11.58 -0.62 -15.75
CA ARG A 89 -10.86 -1.87 -15.46
C ARG A 89 -9.46 -1.59 -14.93
N GLU A 90 -8.79 -0.60 -15.51
CA GLU A 90 -7.41 -0.22 -15.20
C GLU A 90 -7.32 0.33 -13.77
N TRP A 91 -8.29 1.15 -13.35
CA TRP A 91 -8.39 1.65 -11.98
C TRP A 91 -8.79 0.55 -10.99
N ALA A 92 -9.78 -0.29 -11.34
CA ALA A 92 -10.21 -1.39 -10.49
C ALA A 92 -9.06 -2.36 -10.19
N LEU A 93 -8.34 -2.79 -11.23
CA LEU A 93 -7.17 -3.66 -11.09
C LEU A 93 -6.03 -2.98 -10.37
N GLY A 94 -5.69 -1.73 -10.74
CA GLY A 94 -4.60 -0.99 -10.12
C GLY A 94 -4.82 -0.85 -8.62
N LEU A 95 -6.02 -0.46 -8.19
CA LEU A 95 -6.35 -0.27 -6.79
C LEU A 95 -6.34 -1.59 -6.00
N ALA A 96 -6.87 -2.67 -6.57
CA ALA A 96 -6.81 -3.99 -5.95
C ALA A 96 -5.37 -4.48 -5.79
N VAL A 97 -4.53 -4.31 -6.83
CA VAL A 97 -3.12 -4.72 -6.77
C VAL A 97 -2.33 -3.89 -5.77
N GLY A 98 -2.48 -2.56 -5.77
CA GLY A 98 -1.81 -1.68 -4.82
C GLY A 98 -2.20 -1.99 -3.37
N THR A 99 -3.49 -2.20 -3.13
CA THR A 99 -3.98 -2.58 -1.79
C THR A 99 -3.44 -3.94 -1.38
N ALA A 100 -3.42 -4.93 -2.28
CA ALA A 100 -2.83 -6.23 -1.98
C ALA A 100 -1.32 -6.13 -1.69
N ALA A 101 -0.57 -5.34 -2.47
CA ALA A 101 0.86 -5.11 -2.24
C ALA A 101 1.11 -4.49 -0.87
N HIS A 102 0.31 -3.48 -0.48
CA HIS A 102 0.37 -2.88 0.85
C HIS A 102 0.21 -3.92 1.96
N VAL A 103 -0.87 -4.70 1.90
CA VAL A 103 -1.20 -5.71 2.92
C VAL A 103 -0.13 -6.80 3.02
N LEU A 104 0.45 -7.21 1.89
CA LEU A 104 1.52 -8.20 1.86
C LEU A 104 2.84 -7.64 2.40
N THR A 105 3.16 -6.38 2.13
CA THR A 105 4.32 -5.70 2.69
C THR A 105 4.19 -5.56 4.21
N ASP A 106 2.99 -5.34 4.74
CA ASP A 106 2.82 -5.19 6.19
C ASP A 106 2.88 -6.50 6.98
N ILE A 107 2.75 -7.67 6.33
CA ILE A 107 3.07 -8.97 6.95
C ILE A 107 4.51 -8.97 7.49
N PHE A 108 5.39 -8.13 6.96
CA PHE A 108 6.78 -8.14 7.40
C PHE A 108 7.02 -7.48 8.77
N ASP A 109 6.10 -6.67 9.30
CA ASP A 109 6.27 -6.11 10.65
C ASP A 109 5.83 -7.07 11.76
N SER A 110 6.07 -6.70 13.03
CA SER A 110 5.78 -7.52 14.21
C SER A 110 4.30 -7.70 14.58
N VAL A 111 3.39 -7.03 13.88
CA VAL A 111 1.93 -7.19 14.03
C VAL A 111 1.34 -7.86 12.80
N GLY A 112 1.80 -7.53 11.60
CA GLY A 112 1.30 -8.15 10.39
C GLY A 112 -0.14 -7.75 10.04
N THR A 113 -0.82 -8.63 9.31
CA THR A 113 -2.17 -8.35 8.78
C THR A 113 -3.13 -9.53 8.88
N MET A 114 -4.42 -9.25 9.04
CA MET A 114 -5.49 -10.25 8.91
C MET A 114 -5.78 -10.57 7.44
N LEU A 115 -4.82 -11.21 6.77
CA LEU A 115 -4.78 -11.38 5.31
C LEU A 115 -6.09 -11.93 4.72
N PHE A 116 -6.73 -12.87 5.44
CA PHE A 116 -7.94 -13.58 5.01
C PHE A 116 -9.22 -13.16 5.77
N PHE A 117 -9.23 -11.99 6.41
CA PHE A 117 -10.47 -11.43 6.96
C PHE A 117 -11.56 -11.32 5.86
N PRO A 118 -12.84 -11.60 6.17
CA PRO A 118 -13.47 -11.88 7.46
C PRO A 118 -13.52 -13.36 7.85
N PHE A 119 -12.91 -14.26 7.07
CA PHE A 119 -13.05 -15.70 7.30
C PHE A 119 -12.23 -16.19 8.50
N THR A 120 -11.22 -15.42 8.89
CA THR A 120 -10.42 -15.59 10.10
C THR A 120 -9.89 -14.23 10.55
N THR A 121 -9.67 -14.08 11.87
CA THR A 121 -8.97 -12.94 12.47
C THR A 121 -7.48 -13.23 12.70
N GLN A 122 -6.97 -14.37 12.21
CA GLN A 122 -5.56 -14.72 12.29
C GLN A 122 -4.69 -13.67 11.59
N GLN A 123 -3.73 -13.12 12.31
CA GLN A 123 -2.73 -12.20 11.78
C GLN A 123 -1.52 -12.98 11.26
N TYR A 124 -1.03 -12.56 10.10
CA TYR A 124 0.17 -13.12 9.48
C TYR A 124 1.28 -12.11 9.63
N SER A 125 2.35 -12.52 10.32
CA SER A 125 3.53 -11.70 10.58
C SER A 125 4.79 -12.53 10.39
N THR A 126 5.81 -11.95 9.76
CA THR A 126 7.18 -12.49 9.82
C THR A 126 7.98 -11.88 10.97
N GLY A 127 7.58 -10.71 11.46
CA GLY A 127 8.25 -10.01 12.55
C GLY A 127 9.60 -9.41 12.19
N MET A 128 9.86 -9.09 10.92
CA MET A 128 11.15 -8.57 10.46
C MET A 128 11.53 -7.25 11.14
N TRP A 129 10.58 -6.34 11.34
CA TRP A 129 10.81 -5.09 12.06
C TRP A 129 9.64 -4.76 13.00
N ALA A 130 9.88 -3.88 13.97
CA ALA A 130 8.88 -3.52 14.97
C ALA A 130 7.74 -2.65 14.41
N TYR A 131 6.52 -2.97 14.83
CA TYR A 131 5.38 -2.05 14.81
C TYR A 131 5.35 -1.28 16.14
N ALA A 132 5.59 0.03 16.09
CA ALA A 132 5.84 0.87 17.28
C ALA A 132 4.87 2.06 17.41
N ALA A 133 3.66 1.98 16.85
CA ALA A 133 2.71 3.11 16.83
C ALA A 133 2.27 3.61 18.22
N GLN A 134 2.34 2.77 19.26
CA GLN A 134 2.15 3.17 20.66
C GLN A 134 3.19 4.20 21.14
N ALA A 135 4.39 4.22 20.57
CA ALA A 135 5.39 5.27 20.80
C ALA A 135 5.10 6.58 20.01
N GLY A 136 3.95 6.66 19.34
CA GLY A 136 3.55 7.81 18.52
C GLY A 136 4.26 7.83 17.17
N ARG A 137 3.96 8.85 16.35
CA ARG A 137 4.46 8.94 14.96
C ARG A 137 5.99 8.95 14.88
N TYR A 138 6.64 9.73 15.73
CA TYR A 138 8.10 9.88 15.73
C TYR A 138 8.79 8.65 16.33
N GLY A 139 8.22 8.04 17.37
CA GLY A 139 8.70 6.78 17.92
C GLY A 139 8.59 5.62 16.93
N ASP A 140 7.48 5.53 16.19
CA ASP A 140 7.30 4.52 15.13
C ASP A 140 8.29 4.72 13.97
N ALA A 141 8.53 5.97 13.56
CA ALA A 141 9.54 6.29 12.56
C ALA A 141 10.96 5.94 13.04
N ALA A 142 11.30 6.30 14.29
CA ALA A 142 12.58 5.96 14.89
C ALA A 142 12.79 4.46 14.96
N ALA A 143 11.76 3.71 15.34
CA ALA A 143 11.79 2.25 15.38
C ALA A 143 12.03 1.65 14.00
N TYR A 144 11.31 2.15 12.99
CA TYR A 144 11.39 1.64 11.62
C TYR A 144 12.77 1.90 11.00
N TYR A 145 13.24 3.15 11.06
CA TYR A 145 14.51 3.54 10.44
C TYR A 145 15.74 3.19 11.28
N GLY A 146 15.57 2.88 12.57
CA GLY A 146 16.60 2.32 13.45
C GLY A 146 16.66 0.79 13.44
N SER A 147 16.01 0.12 12.47
CA SER A 147 15.99 -1.34 12.37
C SER A 147 15.96 -1.85 10.92
N LEU A 148 15.62 -3.14 10.73
CA LEU A 148 15.45 -3.75 9.40
C LEU A 148 14.35 -3.10 8.55
N GLY A 149 13.50 -2.23 9.12
CA GLY A 149 12.59 -1.38 8.34
C GLY A 149 13.35 -0.49 7.35
N LEU A 150 14.47 0.13 7.75
CA LEU A 150 15.33 0.89 6.83
C LEU A 150 15.81 0.03 5.65
N VAL A 151 16.19 -1.23 5.90
CA VAL A 151 16.67 -2.14 4.85
C VAL A 151 15.59 -2.39 3.82
N TRP A 152 14.33 -2.51 4.25
CA TRP A 152 13.19 -2.68 3.37
C TRP A 152 12.98 -1.48 2.43
N ASP A 153 13.01 -0.26 2.99
CA ASP A 153 12.90 0.97 2.20
C ASP A 153 14.08 1.13 1.22
N LEU A 154 15.31 0.83 1.67
CA LEU A 154 16.51 0.86 0.81
C LEU A 154 16.45 -0.19 -0.30
N PHE A 155 15.89 -1.37 -0.03
CA PHE A 155 15.66 -2.40 -1.04
C PHE A 155 14.76 -1.89 -2.15
N TRP A 156 13.60 -1.33 -1.82
CA TRP A 156 12.68 -0.77 -2.81
C TRP A 156 13.25 0.44 -3.55
N LEU A 157 13.98 1.31 -2.86
CA LEU A 157 14.69 2.42 -3.49
C LEU A 157 15.73 1.91 -4.50
N THR A 158 16.52 0.91 -4.11
CA THR A 158 17.52 0.30 -4.98
C THR A 158 16.86 -0.32 -6.21
N LEU A 159 15.77 -1.07 -6.03
CA LEU A 159 15.04 -1.64 -7.16
C LEU A 159 14.45 -0.57 -8.08
N ALA A 160 13.93 0.53 -7.54
CA ALA A 160 13.43 1.65 -8.33
C ALA A 160 14.55 2.34 -9.12
N LEU A 161 15.74 2.49 -8.53
CA LEU A 161 16.93 3.02 -9.20
C LEU A 161 17.46 2.08 -10.30
N LEU A 162 17.53 0.77 -10.05
CA LEU A 162 17.82 -0.22 -11.10
C LEU A 162 16.74 -0.22 -12.18
N GLY A 163 15.50 0.05 -11.76
CA GLY A 163 14.31 0.18 -12.58
C GLY A 163 14.13 1.53 -13.29
N PHE A 164 15.10 2.46 -13.22
CA PHE A 164 14.96 3.89 -13.58
C PHE A 164 14.34 4.21 -14.94
N ARG A 165 14.31 3.24 -15.87
CA ARG A 165 13.54 3.37 -17.13
C ARG A 165 12.08 3.71 -16.88
N ALA A 166 11.48 3.25 -15.78
CA ALA A 166 10.13 3.63 -15.36
C ALA A 166 9.99 5.14 -15.13
N LEU A 167 11.05 5.81 -14.67
CA LEU A 167 11.04 7.25 -14.38
C LEU A 167 11.28 8.12 -15.62
N ARG A 168 11.53 7.53 -16.79
CA ARG A 168 11.79 8.28 -18.03
C ARG A 168 10.49 8.85 -18.60
N ALA A 169 10.59 10.04 -19.20
CA ALA A 169 9.47 10.69 -19.87
C ALA A 169 8.81 9.78 -20.92
N ARG A 170 9.65 9.04 -21.66
CA ARG A 170 9.21 8.06 -22.64
C ARG A 170 8.27 7.02 -22.03
N TYR A 171 8.68 6.38 -20.93
CA TYR A 171 7.84 5.39 -20.25
C TYR A 171 6.54 6.01 -19.73
N PHE A 172 6.61 7.21 -19.16
CA PHE A 172 5.43 7.91 -18.69
C PHE A 172 4.40 8.14 -19.81
N PHE A 173 4.82 8.68 -20.96
CA PHE A 173 3.89 9.00 -22.04
C PHE A 173 3.48 7.79 -22.91
N GLU A 174 4.34 6.77 -23.04
CA GLU A 174 4.06 5.57 -23.86
C GLU A 174 3.31 4.47 -23.08
N GLU A 175 3.55 4.35 -21.77
CA GLU A 175 3.01 3.25 -20.96
C GLU A 175 2.03 3.73 -19.89
N VAL A 176 2.38 4.76 -19.11
CA VAL A 176 1.57 5.21 -17.95
C VAL A 176 0.35 6.01 -18.38
N VAL A 177 0.52 7.05 -19.19
CA VAL A 177 -0.61 7.91 -19.62
C VAL A 177 -1.66 7.11 -20.40
N PRO A 178 -1.30 6.18 -21.31
CA PRO A 178 -2.30 5.38 -22.04
C PRO A 178 -3.00 4.32 -21.19
N SER A 179 -2.41 3.89 -20.06
CA SER A 179 -3.02 2.91 -19.14
C SER A 179 -3.86 3.56 -18.05
N ASP A 180 -3.79 4.88 -17.89
CA ASP A 180 -4.38 5.57 -16.74
C ASP A 180 -5.18 6.82 -17.17
N PRO A 181 -6.54 6.72 -17.24
CA PRO A 181 -7.39 7.77 -17.77
C PRO A 181 -7.36 9.08 -16.94
N ALA A 182 -6.91 9.02 -15.69
CA ALA A 182 -6.82 10.19 -14.82
C ALA A 182 -5.82 11.23 -15.33
N TRP A 183 -4.72 10.83 -15.98
CA TRP A 183 -3.79 11.79 -16.59
C TRP A 183 -4.44 12.58 -17.73
N GLY A 184 -5.28 11.92 -18.54
CA GLY A 184 -6.08 12.57 -19.56
C GLY A 184 -7.10 13.54 -18.96
N TRP A 185 -7.71 13.17 -17.82
CA TRP A 185 -8.59 14.06 -17.06
C TRP A 185 -7.84 15.30 -16.54
N PHE A 186 -6.68 15.13 -15.91
CA PHE A 186 -5.85 16.25 -15.42
C PHE A 186 -5.44 17.19 -16.55
N ARG A 187 -5.00 16.63 -17.69
CA ARG A 187 -4.65 17.41 -18.88
C ARG A 187 -5.84 18.25 -19.37
N ARG A 188 -7.04 17.66 -19.47
CA ARG A 188 -8.22 18.33 -20.03
C ARG A 188 -8.89 19.30 -19.06
N ARG A 189 -9.06 18.89 -17.80
CA ARG A 189 -9.84 19.65 -16.80
C ARG A 189 -9.02 20.69 -16.06
N LEU A 190 -7.80 20.34 -15.68
CA LEU A 190 -6.92 21.26 -14.96
C LEU A 190 -5.93 21.98 -15.89
N ARG A 191 -5.96 21.68 -17.20
CA ARG A 191 -5.08 22.28 -18.22
C ARG A 191 -3.60 22.15 -17.88
N LEU A 192 -3.21 21.07 -17.19
CA LEU A 192 -1.82 20.84 -16.83
C LEU A 192 -1.01 20.50 -18.08
N SER A 193 0.17 21.13 -18.21
CA SER A 193 1.10 20.83 -19.29
C SER A 193 1.77 19.46 -19.10
N ASP A 194 2.28 18.89 -20.19
CA ASP A 194 3.01 17.61 -20.16
C ASP A 194 4.20 17.62 -19.20
N ARG A 195 4.86 18.78 -19.05
CA ARG A 195 5.95 18.97 -18.09
C ARG A 195 5.45 18.84 -16.65
N VAL A 196 4.29 19.43 -16.34
CA VAL A 196 3.68 19.35 -15.00
C VAL A 196 3.21 17.94 -14.70
N LEU A 197 2.56 17.27 -15.66
CA LEU A 197 2.11 15.88 -15.48
C LEU A 197 3.29 14.93 -15.22
N LEU A 198 4.37 15.06 -16.00
CA LEU A 198 5.59 14.28 -15.80
C LEU A 198 6.27 14.61 -14.45
N ALA A 199 6.25 15.88 -14.03
CA ALA A 199 6.77 16.28 -12.74
C ALA A 199 5.96 15.65 -11.59
N LEU A 200 4.63 15.68 -11.65
CA LEU A 200 3.75 15.01 -10.68
C LEU A 200 3.99 13.51 -10.63
N TYR A 201 4.13 12.86 -11.79
CA TYR A 201 4.46 11.45 -11.87
C TYR A 201 5.80 11.13 -11.18
N ARG A 202 6.82 11.98 -11.34
CA ARG A 202 8.14 11.78 -10.71
C ARG A 202 8.21 12.26 -9.26
N ALA A 203 7.31 13.15 -8.86
CA ALA A 203 7.30 13.74 -7.53
C ALA A 203 7.15 12.66 -6.45
N TYR A 204 6.38 11.60 -6.71
CA TYR A 204 6.25 10.48 -5.77
C TYR A 204 7.54 9.70 -5.56
N PHE A 205 8.30 9.43 -6.62
CA PHE A 205 9.63 8.83 -6.50
C PHE A 205 10.57 9.72 -5.69
N VAL A 206 10.63 11.02 -6.01
CA VAL A 206 11.48 11.98 -5.30
C VAL A 206 11.05 12.07 -3.83
N TYR A 207 9.76 12.15 -3.56
CA TYR A 207 9.20 12.17 -2.21
C TYR A 207 9.56 10.90 -1.43
N GLY A 208 9.38 9.71 -2.01
CA GLY A 208 9.79 8.44 -1.40
C GLY A 208 11.29 8.40 -1.08
N ALA A 209 12.14 8.74 -2.06
CA ALA A 209 13.59 8.79 -1.86
C ALA A 209 14.01 9.80 -0.77
N CYS A 210 13.42 11.00 -0.78
CA CYS A 210 13.65 12.02 0.23
C CYS A 210 13.13 11.59 1.62
N ARG A 211 12.03 10.83 1.70
CA ARG A 211 11.56 10.26 2.97
C ARG A 211 12.56 9.29 3.56
N VAL A 212 13.10 8.36 2.76
CA VAL A 212 14.13 7.42 3.22
C VAL A 212 15.32 8.19 3.79
N VAL A 213 15.88 9.12 3.02
CA VAL A 213 17.05 9.90 3.44
C VAL A 213 16.73 10.78 4.64
N GLY A 214 15.62 11.52 4.59
CA GLY A 214 15.23 12.50 5.60
C GLY A 214 14.91 11.87 6.94
N TRP A 215 14.12 10.80 6.96
CA TRP A 215 13.83 10.09 8.21
C TRP A 215 15.07 9.39 8.76
N THR A 216 15.87 8.73 7.93
CA THR A 216 17.13 8.12 8.39
C THR A 216 18.07 9.16 9.02
N ALA A 217 18.22 10.33 8.37
CA ALA A 217 19.02 11.42 8.91
C ALA A 217 18.45 11.96 10.21
N TRP A 218 17.13 12.19 10.30
CA TRP A 218 16.49 12.63 11.54
C TRP A 218 16.70 11.61 12.67
N VAL A 219 16.45 10.33 12.42
CA VAL A 219 16.58 9.25 13.43
C VAL A 219 18.00 9.15 13.99
N HIS A 220 19.03 9.19 13.13
CA HIS A 220 20.40 8.94 13.59
C HIS A 220 21.19 10.20 13.94
N LEU A 221 20.91 11.33 13.29
CA LEU A 221 21.67 12.56 13.50
C LEU A 221 20.99 13.52 14.49
N ILE A 222 19.68 13.44 14.65
CA ILE A 222 18.91 14.34 15.52
C ILE A 222 18.40 13.58 16.74
N GLU A 223 17.66 12.49 16.55
CA GLU A 223 17.13 11.69 17.66
C GLU A 223 18.22 10.87 18.36
N GLY A 224 19.28 10.49 17.63
CA GLY A 224 20.37 9.68 18.15
C GLY A 224 19.95 8.23 18.48
N ALA A 225 18.90 7.73 17.82
CA ALA A 225 18.38 6.40 18.07
C ALA A 225 19.41 5.31 17.67
N PRO A 226 19.68 4.32 18.54
CA PRO A 226 20.59 3.22 18.23
C PRO A 226 20.06 2.37 17.08
N MET A 227 20.98 1.91 16.23
CA MET A 227 20.66 0.95 15.18
C MET A 227 20.58 -0.47 15.76
N ASP A 228 19.51 -1.19 15.47
CA ASP A 228 19.29 -2.57 15.85
C ASP A 228 18.95 -3.43 14.63
N TRP A 229 19.92 -4.24 14.19
CA TRP A 229 19.77 -5.12 13.03
C TRP A 229 19.14 -6.47 13.35
N THR A 230 18.69 -6.69 14.58
CA THR A 230 18.05 -7.95 14.97
C THR A 230 16.64 -8.03 14.38
N TRP A 231 16.22 -9.27 14.12
CA TRP A 231 14.87 -9.55 13.65
C TRP A 231 13.85 -9.15 14.72
N GLY A 232 12.88 -8.32 14.36
CA GLY A 232 11.89 -7.77 15.28
C GLY A 232 12.40 -6.61 16.14
N GLY A 233 13.62 -6.11 15.89
CA GLY A 233 14.14 -4.89 16.50
C GLY A 233 13.32 -3.64 16.14
N PRO A 234 13.52 -2.52 16.85
CA PRO A 234 14.56 -2.32 17.85
C PRO A 234 14.20 -2.82 19.26
N TYR A 235 15.19 -3.07 20.10
CA TYR A 235 15.00 -3.44 21.53
C TYR A 235 14.59 -2.27 22.43
N TRP A 236 14.89 -1.03 22.03
CA TRP A 236 14.80 0.16 22.88
C TRP A 236 13.45 0.90 22.79
N VAL A 237 12.56 0.49 21.89
CA VAL A 237 11.23 1.09 21.71
C VAL A 237 10.16 0.14 22.22
N GLU A 238 9.08 0.70 22.76
CA GLU A 238 7.86 -0.06 23.01
C GLU A 238 7.26 -0.51 21.66
N LYS A 239 7.20 -1.82 21.45
CA LYS A 239 6.72 -2.44 20.21
C LYS A 239 5.58 -3.40 20.49
N ALA A 240 4.64 -3.48 19.55
CA ALA A 240 3.59 -4.46 19.58
C ALA A 240 4.13 -5.75 18.96
N THR A 241 4.03 -6.85 19.70
CA THR A 241 4.39 -8.19 19.23
C THR A 241 3.21 -9.09 19.48
N LEU A 242 2.84 -9.89 18.49
CA LEU A 242 1.81 -10.90 18.68
C LEU A 242 2.39 -12.15 19.32
N GLU A 243 1.56 -12.80 20.13
CA GLU A 243 1.86 -14.15 20.60
C GLU A 243 1.94 -15.10 19.40
N PRO A 244 2.99 -15.95 19.30
CA PRO A 244 3.10 -16.93 18.23
C PRO A 244 1.87 -17.84 18.18
N THR A 245 1.18 -17.89 17.05
CA THR A 245 0.07 -18.81 16.85
C THR A 245 0.60 -20.26 16.79
N PRO A 246 0.06 -21.20 17.59
CA PRO A 246 0.44 -22.61 17.51
C PRO A 246 0.29 -23.15 16.09
N LEU A 247 1.25 -23.96 15.63
CA LEU A 247 1.26 -24.46 14.25
C LEU A 247 -0.07 -25.10 13.80
N PRO A 248 -0.76 -25.94 14.61
CA PRO A 248 -2.05 -26.49 14.22
C PRO A 248 -3.13 -25.42 14.00
N GLU A 249 -3.16 -24.39 14.84
CA GLU A 249 -4.10 -23.27 14.73
C GLU A 249 -3.77 -22.44 13.50
N LEU A 250 -2.48 -22.15 13.27
CA LEU A 250 -2.00 -21.41 12.10
C LEU A 250 -2.43 -22.12 10.79
N VAL A 251 -2.20 -23.44 10.70
CA VAL A 251 -2.57 -24.25 9.53
C VAL A 251 -4.09 -24.27 9.34
N THR A 252 -4.84 -24.48 10.41
CA THR A 252 -6.30 -24.54 10.37
C THR A 252 -6.90 -23.19 9.95
N GLY A 253 -6.49 -22.10 10.59
CA GLY A 253 -6.95 -20.75 10.26
C GLY A 253 -6.52 -20.30 8.86
N THR A 254 -5.34 -20.73 8.38
CA THR A 254 -4.91 -20.54 6.98
C THR A 254 -5.81 -21.29 6.02
N ALA A 255 -6.13 -22.56 6.28
CA ALA A 255 -6.99 -23.36 5.43
C ALA A 255 -8.41 -22.78 5.34
N ILE A 256 -8.99 -22.41 6.48
CA ILE A 256 -10.31 -21.74 6.55
C ILE A 256 -10.27 -20.41 5.80
N GLY A 257 -9.27 -19.58 6.09
CA GLY A 257 -9.11 -18.26 5.50
C GLY A 257 -8.96 -18.31 3.98
N LEU A 258 -8.09 -19.18 3.48
CA LEU A 258 -7.85 -19.35 2.05
C LEU A 258 -9.08 -19.91 1.32
N ALA A 259 -9.73 -20.94 1.88
CA ALA A 259 -10.95 -21.51 1.30
C ALA A 259 -12.08 -20.49 1.26
N GLY A 260 -12.27 -19.72 2.35
CA GLY A 260 -13.25 -18.64 2.43
C GLY A 260 -12.97 -17.55 1.41
N LEU A 261 -11.73 -17.06 1.33
CA LEU A 261 -11.32 -16.04 0.37
C LEU A 261 -11.53 -16.52 -1.08
N ALA A 262 -11.05 -17.72 -1.43
CA ALA A 262 -11.20 -18.26 -2.77
C ALA A 262 -12.67 -18.40 -3.17
N THR A 263 -13.51 -18.92 -2.26
CA THR A 263 -14.96 -19.07 -2.48
C THR A 263 -15.62 -17.70 -2.65
N ALA A 264 -15.29 -16.73 -1.80
CA ALA A 264 -15.87 -15.40 -1.88
C ALA A 264 -15.45 -14.65 -3.14
N LEU A 265 -14.18 -14.71 -3.55
CA LEU A 265 -13.71 -14.12 -4.80
C LEU A 265 -14.41 -14.76 -6.01
N TRP A 266 -14.57 -16.09 -5.99
CA TRP A 266 -15.30 -16.81 -7.04
C TRP A 266 -16.77 -16.38 -7.12
N LEU A 267 -17.47 -16.33 -5.99
CA LEU A 267 -18.86 -15.89 -5.92
C LEU A 267 -19.01 -14.42 -6.33
N LEU A 268 -18.16 -13.52 -5.82
CA LEU A 268 -18.14 -12.11 -6.18
C LEU A 268 -17.94 -11.94 -7.69
N TRP A 269 -17.02 -12.71 -8.29
CA TRP A 269 -16.81 -12.71 -9.73
C TRP A 269 -18.05 -13.18 -10.49
N LEU A 270 -18.63 -14.33 -10.12
CA LEU A 270 -19.79 -14.89 -10.80
C LEU A 270 -21.03 -14.00 -10.71
N LEU A 271 -21.32 -13.47 -9.52
CA LEU A 271 -22.54 -12.74 -9.23
C LEU A 271 -22.47 -11.29 -9.72
N LEU A 272 -21.30 -10.65 -9.61
CA LEU A 272 -21.14 -9.22 -9.85
C LEU A 272 -19.99 -8.91 -10.83
N GLY A 273 -18.79 -9.41 -10.53
CA GLY A 273 -17.55 -9.03 -11.20
C GLY A 273 -17.59 -9.22 -12.72
N ARG A 274 -18.10 -10.36 -13.21
CA ARG A 274 -18.23 -10.65 -14.65
C ARG A 274 -19.08 -9.60 -15.38
N ARG A 275 -20.21 -9.23 -14.79
CA ARG A 275 -21.15 -8.26 -15.37
C ARG A 275 -20.56 -6.86 -15.36
N LEU A 276 -19.99 -6.44 -14.23
CA LEU A 276 -19.32 -5.15 -14.12
C LEU A 276 -18.13 -5.04 -15.07
N TRP A 277 -17.33 -6.10 -15.17
CA TRP A 277 -16.18 -6.16 -16.06
C TRP A 277 -16.60 -6.02 -17.52
N ALA A 278 -17.60 -6.79 -17.96
CA ALA A 278 -18.14 -6.70 -19.31
C ALA A 278 -18.67 -5.29 -19.62
N ALA A 279 -19.37 -4.66 -18.68
CA ALA A 279 -19.91 -3.31 -18.84
C ALA A 279 -18.83 -2.22 -18.85
N ALA A 280 -17.67 -2.46 -18.25
CA ALA A 280 -16.52 -1.57 -18.26
C ALA A 280 -15.64 -1.75 -19.52
N ALA A 281 -16.23 -2.11 -20.67
CA ALA A 281 -15.48 -2.35 -21.90
C ALA A 281 -14.69 -1.09 -22.29
N PRO A 282 -13.40 -1.24 -22.65
CA PRO A 282 -12.60 -0.09 -23.07
C PRO A 282 -13.24 0.54 -24.32
N GLU A 283 -13.29 1.87 -24.37
CA GLU A 283 -13.76 2.57 -25.57
C GLU A 283 -12.96 2.09 -26.79
N PRO A 284 -13.62 1.94 -27.96
CA PRO A 284 -12.92 1.67 -29.20
C PRO A 284 -11.84 2.73 -29.39
N ARG A 285 -10.60 2.31 -29.65
CA ARG A 285 -9.51 3.25 -29.96
C ARG A 285 -9.97 4.06 -31.18
N GLU A 286 -10.15 5.36 -31.04
CA GLU A 286 -10.01 6.22 -32.22
C GLU A 286 -8.60 5.94 -32.78
N PRO A 287 -8.46 5.57 -34.07
CA PRO A 287 -7.15 5.46 -34.67
C PRO A 287 -6.44 6.79 -34.45
N ALA A 288 -5.22 6.72 -33.92
CA ALA A 288 -4.40 7.90 -33.70
C ALA A 288 -4.41 8.72 -34.99
N ARG A 289 -5.09 9.88 -34.97
CA ARG A 289 -4.91 10.87 -36.02
C ARG A 289 -3.44 11.26 -35.90
N LEU A 290 -2.62 10.70 -36.77
CA LEU A 290 -1.29 11.19 -37.06
C LEU A 290 -1.47 12.67 -37.39
N ALA A 291 -1.24 13.54 -36.42
CA ALA A 291 -1.11 14.96 -36.66
C ALA A 291 0.18 15.11 -37.47
N ALA A 292 0.00 15.38 -38.76
CA ALA A 292 1.05 15.86 -39.66
C ALA A 292 1.55 17.24 -39.23
#